data_AF-A0A9W5PLA8-F1
#
_entry.id   AF-A0A9W5PLA8-F1
#
_cell.length_a   1.000
_cell.length_b   1.000
_cell.length_c   1.000
_cell.angle_alpha   90.00
_cell.angle_beta   90.00
_cell.angle_gamma   90.00
#
_symmetry.space_group_name_H-M   'P 1'
#
loop_
_entity.id
_entity.type
_entity.pdbx_description
1 polymer ?
#
loop_
_entity_poly.entity_id
_entity_poly.type
_entity_poly.pdbx_seq_one_letter_code
_entity_poly.pdbx_strand_id
1 'polypeptide(L)'
;MQLKKTLWKLASLLPLSLFLFLGGCEKKLAVLNPQGPVAKAQYDLIVWSFVLMLLIIAIVFILFTVILIRYREKPENMGYEPPDQHGNTLLEIIWTLFPVIIVIALAIPTIKATYASEEVPKESKHIKPVEIYVTSANWKWL
;
A
#
# COMPACT_ATOMS: atom_id res chain seq x y z
N MET A 1 30.00 -13.99 24.89
CA MET A 1 29.91 -13.09 23.72
C MET A 1 29.35 -13.76 22.46
N GLN A 2 29.71 -15.01 22.15
CA GLN A 2 29.22 -15.73 20.94
C GLN A 2 27.73 -16.07 20.97
N LEU A 3 27.18 -16.47 22.13
CA LEU A 3 25.77 -16.84 22.29
C LEU A 3 24.80 -15.68 21.98
N LYS A 4 25.17 -14.45 22.37
CA LYS A 4 24.38 -13.23 22.11
C LYS A 4 24.33 -12.91 20.60
N LYS A 5 25.41 -13.18 19.86
CA LYS A 5 25.48 -13.00 18.39
C LYS A 5 24.64 -14.04 17.64
N THR A 6 24.63 -15.30 18.06
CA THR A 6 23.76 -16.34 17.46
C THR A 6 22.28 -16.11 17.77
N LEU A 7 21.94 -15.68 18.99
CA LEU A 7 20.58 -15.25 19.36
C LEU A 7 20.10 -14.05 18.54
N TRP A 8 20.95 -13.05 18.28
CA TRP A 8 20.62 -11.92 17.42
C TRP A 8 20.45 -12.31 15.94
N LYS A 9 21.27 -13.25 15.44
CA LYS A 9 21.13 -13.80 14.08
C LYS A 9 19.83 -14.60 13.92
N LEU A 10 19.44 -15.38 14.93
CA LEU A 10 18.16 -16.13 14.94
C LEU A 10 16.96 -15.19 15.06
N ALA A 11 17.04 -14.14 15.88
CA ALA A 11 16.00 -13.12 16.00
C ALA A 11 15.78 -12.33 14.70
N SER A 12 16.84 -12.11 13.91
CA SER A 12 16.74 -11.47 12.60
C SER A 12 16.09 -12.36 11.52
N LEU A 13 16.05 -13.68 11.70
CA LEU A 13 15.44 -14.63 10.76
C LEU A 13 13.94 -14.86 11.03
N LEU A 14 13.50 -14.54 12.25
CA LEU A 14 12.11 -14.66 12.70
C LEU A 14 11.10 -13.80 11.89
N PRO A 15 11.38 -12.52 11.56
CA PRO A 15 10.47 -11.72 10.73
C PRO A 15 10.40 -12.22 9.27
N LEU A 16 11.48 -12.79 8.73
CA LEU A 16 11.52 -13.33 7.37
C LEU A 16 10.70 -14.64 7.26
N SER A 17 10.79 -15.48 8.29
CA SER A 17 9.95 -16.68 8.46
C SER A 17 8.47 -16.31 8.55
N LEU A 18 8.13 -15.33 9.39
CA LEU A 18 6.75 -14.88 9.56
C LEU A 18 6.17 -14.31 8.24
N PHE A 19 6.96 -13.57 7.48
CA PHE A 19 6.55 -13.03 6.18
C PHE A 19 6.26 -14.13 5.15
N LEU A 20 6.99 -15.25 5.19
CA LEU A 20 6.75 -16.41 4.33
C LEU A 20 5.48 -17.18 4.71
N PHE A 21 5.15 -17.24 5.99
CA PHE A 21 3.94 -17.92 6.48
C PHE A 21 2.64 -17.14 6.27
N LEU A 22 2.69 -15.81 6.09
CA LEU A 22 1.51 -14.97 5.81
C LEU A 22 1.11 -14.91 4.33
N GLY A 23 1.73 -15.70 3.45
CA GLY A 23 1.34 -15.80 2.04
C GLY A 23 -0.02 -16.47 1.86
N GLY A 24 -1.11 -15.71 1.98
CA GLY A 24 -2.47 -16.14 1.66
C GLY A 24 -2.63 -16.39 0.16
N CYS A 25 -2.42 -17.63 -0.29
CA CYS A 25 -2.50 -18.02 -1.70
C CYS A 25 -3.91 -18.53 -2.05
N GLU A 26 -4.95 -17.70 -1.87
CA GLU A 26 -6.31 -18.03 -2.29
C GLU A 26 -6.61 -17.44 -3.67
N LYS A 27 -6.70 -18.31 -4.68
CA LYS A 27 -6.87 -17.91 -6.10
C LYS A 27 -8.30 -17.49 -6.47
N LYS A 28 -9.24 -17.45 -5.52
CA LYS A 28 -10.68 -17.24 -5.75
C LYS A 28 -11.28 -16.07 -4.96
N LEU A 29 -10.54 -14.98 -4.81
CA LEU A 29 -11.12 -13.74 -4.31
C LEU A 29 -12.02 -13.12 -5.40
N ALA A 30 -13.33 -13.11 -5.16
CA ALA A 30 -14.32 -12.57 -6.12
C ALA A 30 -14.04 -11.11 -6.51
N VAL A 31 -13.43 -10.34 -5.59
CA VAL A 31 -13.01 -8.95 -5.82
C VAL A 31 -11.85 -8.83 -6.81
N LEU A 32 -10.97 -9.84 -6.89
CA LEU A 32 -9.81 -9.86 -7.80
C LEU A 32 -10.11 -10.51 -9.15
N ASN A 33 -11.37 -10.94 -9.38
CA ASN A 33 -11.82 -11.52 -10.65
C ASN A 33 -13.07 -10.78 -11.15
N PRO A 34 -12.90 -9.61 -11.80
CA PRO A 34 -14.02 -8.79 -12.23
C PRO A 34 -14.79 -9.43 -13.40
N GLN A 35 -16.11 -9.57 -13.23
CA GLN A 35 -17.01 -10.15 -14.25
C GLN A 35 -17.85 -9.10 -14.99
N GLY A 36 -17.79 -7.83 -14.57
CA GLY A 36 -18.56 -6.73 -15.17
C GLY A 36 -17.72 -5.45 -15.36
N PRO A 37 -18.19 -4.49 -16.18
CA PRO A 37 -17.44 -3.29 -16.53
C PRO A 37 -17.16 -2.40 -15.31
N VAL A 38 -18.11 -2.28 -14.38
CA VAL A 38 -17.94 -1.53 -13.12
C VAL A 38 -16.94 -2.23 -12.19
N ALA A 39 -17.02 -3.56 -12.08
CA ALA A 39 -16.09 -4.35 -11.27
C ALA A 39 -14.65 -4.26 -11.81
N LYS A 40 -14.47 -4.16 -13.13
CA LYS A 40 -13.15 -3.97 -13.75
C LYS A 40 -12.54 -2.62 -13.38
N ALA A 41 -13.32 -1.54 -13.44
CA ALA A 41 -12.85 -0.22 -13.02
C ALA A 41 -12.44 -0.21 -11.54
N GLN A 42 -13.20 -0.87 -10.67
CA GLN A 42 -12.84 -1.03 -9.25
C GLN A 42 -11.55 -1.83 -9.06
N TYR A 43 -11.39 -2.94 -9.79
CA TYR A 43 -10.18 -3.75 -9.76
C TYR A 43 -8.94 -2.94 -10.17
N ASP A 44 -9.03 -2.18 -11.26
CA ASP A 44 -7.92 -1.36 -11.75
C ASP A 44 -7.51 -0.30 -10.72
N LEU A 45 -8.47 0.31 -10.02
CA LEU A 45 -8.18 1.24 -8.91
C LEU A 45 -7.48 0.54 -7.72
N ILE A 46 -7.93 -0.67 -7.37
CA ILE A 46 -7.32 -1.45 -6.28
C ILE A 46 -5.86 -1.77 -6.64
N VAL A 47 -5.61 -2.25 -7.84
CA VAL A 47 -4.25 -2.58 -8.30
C VAL A 47 -3.39 -1.32 -8.33
N TRP A 48 -3.91 -0.21 -8.86
CA TRP A 48 -3.18 1.05 -8.97
C TRP A 48 -2.78 1.61 -7.60
N SER A 49 -3.75 1.67 -6.67
CA SER A 49 -3.50 2.14 -5.30
C SER A 49 -2.53 1.23 -4.54
N PHE A 50 -2.65 -0.09 -4.73
CA PHE A 50 -1.75 -1.06 -4.10
C PHE A 50 -0.31 -0.93 -4.60
N VAL A 51 -0.11 -0.78 -5.91
CA VAL A 51 1.23 -0.58 -6.50
C VAL A 51 1.86 0.71 -5.99
N LEU A 52 1.11 1.81 -5.93
CA LEU A 52 1.60 3.07 -5.39
C LEU A 52 1.96 2.97 -3.90
N MET A 53 1.14 2.30 -3.11
CA MET A 53 1.43 2.03 -1.70
C MET A 53 2.72 1.22 -1.52
N LEU A 54 2.89 0.13 -2.29
CA LEU A 54 4.10 -0.69 -2.24
C LEU A 54 5.35 0.11 -2.62
N LEU A 55 5.27 0.98 -3.62
CA LEU A 55 6.38 1.83 -4.04
C LEU A 55 6.87 2.73 -2.91
N ILE A 56 5.95 3.40 -2.20
CA ILE A 56 6.30 4.29 -1.08
C ILE A 56 6.96 3.49 0.05
N ILE A 57 6.34 2.37 0.43
CA ILE A 57 6.87 1.49 1.47
C ILE A 57 8.28 1.04 1.10
N ALA A 58 8.50 0.58 -0.13
CA ALA A 58 9.81 0.14 -0.59
C ALA A 58 10.87 1.24 -0.43
N ILE A 59 10.59 2.47 -0.86
CA ILE A 59 11.52 3.60 -0.75
C ILE A 59 11.88 3.89 0.72
N VAL A 60 10.87 3.98 1.59
CA VAL A 60 11.06 4.29 3.02
C VAL A 60 11.88 3.19 3.70
N PHE A 61 11.56 1.92 3.45
CA PHE A 61 12.29 0.78 4.02
C PHE A 61 13.74 0.71 3.53
N ILE A 62 14.00 1.02 2.25
CA ILE A 62 15.36 1.09 1.71
C ILE A 62 16.14 2.20 2.43
N LEU A 63 15.60 3.42 2.50
CA LEU A 63 16.27 4.54 3.15
C LEU A 63 16.56 4.24 4.63
N PHE A 64 15.56 3.70 5.33
CA PHE A 64 15.70 3.30 6.73
C PHE A 64 16.77 2.22 6.92
N THR A 65 16.78 1.19 6.07
CA THR A 65 17.77 0.12 6.12
C THR A 65 19.18 0.64 5.84
N VAL A 66 19.34 1.55 4.88
CA VAL A 66 20.63 2.18 4.57
C VAL A 66 21.14 2.97 5.78
N ILE A 67 20.29 3.77 6.42
CA ILE A 67 20.65 4.54 7.63
C ILE A 67 21.09 3.59 8.75
N LEU A 68 20.31 2.54 9.02
CA LEU A 68 20.64 1.56 10.06
C LEU A 68 21.97 0.85 9.78
N ILE A 69 22.27 0.47 8.54
CA ILE A 69 23.52 -0.22 8.19
C ILE A 69 24.71 0.74 8.24
N ARG A 70 24.54 1.97 7.75
CA ARG A 70 25.61 2.97 7.63
C ARG A 70 26.04 3.51 8.99
N TYR A 71 25.08 3.82 9.86
CA TYR A 71 25.30 4.43 11.18
C TYR A 71 25.25 3.44 12.34
N ARG A 72 25.26 2.13 12.07
CA ARG A 72 25.41 1.12 13.11
C ARG A 72 26.71 1.34 13.87
N GLU A 73 26.68 1.25 15.20
CA GLU A 73 27.88 1.27 16.04
C GLU A 73 28.90 0.23 15.54
N LYS A 74 30.11 0.73 15.26
CA LYS A 74 31.28 -0.08 14.91
C LYS A 74 32.35 0.15 15.97
N PRO A 75 33.26 -0.82 16.17
CA PRO A 75 34.38 -0.66 17.10
C PRO A 75 35.22 0.60 16.86
N GLU A 76 35.24 1.07 15.61
CA GLU A 76 35.99 2.25 15.16
C GLU A 76 35.32 3.59 15.52
N ASN A 77 34.00 3.61 15.79
CA ASN A 77 33.22 4.81 16.10
C ASN A 77 32.64 4.77 17.54
N MET A 78 33.22 3.97 18.44
CA MET A 78 32.79 3.94 19.85
C MET A 78 33.09 5.29 20.51
N GLY A 79 32.03 5.99 20.94
CA GLY A 79 32.16 7.28 21.64
C GLY A 79 32.10 8.53 20.75
N TYR A 80 31.70 8.40 19.48
CA TYR A 80 31.40 9.57 18.64
C TYR A 80 29.99 10.09 18.94
N GLU A 81 29.90 11.20 19.67
CA GLU A 81 28.67 11.97 19.86
C GLU A 81 28.54 12.95 18.67
N PRO A 82 27.54 12.79 17.78
CA PRO A 82 27.35 13.75 16.69
C PRO A 82 26.95 15.13 17.25
N PRO A 83 27.44 16.24 16.68
CA PRO A 83 27.04 17.58 17.10
C PRO A 83 25.55 17.79 16.83
N ASP A 84 24.87 18.53 17.73
CA ASP A 84 23.47 18.90 17.57
C ASP A 84 23.26 19.76 16.33
N GLN A 85 22.74 19.16 15.27
CA GLN A 85 22.36 19.88 14.06
C GLN A 85 20.90 20.28 14.19
N HIS A 86 20.64 21.58 14.34
CA HIS A 86 19.30 22.14 14.15
C HIS A 86 18.88 21.91 12.69
N GLY A 87 17.62 21.52 12.50
CA GLY A 87 17.08 20.87 11.30
C GLY A 87 17.41 21.51 9.94
N ASN A 88 17.13 20.75 8.88
CA ASN A 88 17.36 21.19 7.51
C ASN A 88 16.04 21.56 6.84
N THR A 89 15.80 22.85 6.63
CA THR A 89 14.57 23.39 6.00
C THR A 89 14.32 22.81 4.60
N LEU A 90 15.37 22.54 3.82
CA LEU A 90 15.19 21.93 2.49
C LEU A 90 14.69 20.49 2.61
N LEU A 91 15.20 19.73 3.57
CA LEU A 91 14.78 18.36 3.82
C LEU A 91 13.33 18.30 4.29
N GLU A 92 12.94 19.24 5.17
CA GLU A 92 11.58 19.42 5.65
C GLU A 92 10.57 19.68 4.51
N ILE A 93 10.93 20.57 3.58
CA ILE A 93 10.08 20.87 2.42
C ILE A 93 9.96 19.66 1.50
N ILE A 94 11.07 18.97 1.21
CA ILE A 94 11.06 17.82 0.29
C ILE A 94 10.20 16.69 0.84
N TRP A 95 10.35 16.34 2.12
CA TRP A 95 9.60 15.22 2.70
C TRP A 95 8.12 15.53 2.90
N THR A 96 7.72 16.80 3.04
CA THR A 96 6.30 17.18 3.18
C THR A 96 5.63 17.30 1.82
N LEU A 97 6.33 17.81 0.82
CA LEU A 97 5.80 17.99 -0.53
C LEU A 97 5.61 16.64 -1.26
N PHE A 98 6.54 15.71 -1.09
CA PHE A 98 6.50 14.42 -1.79
C PHE A 98 5.23 13.59 -1.47
N PRO A 99 4.81 13.38 -0.20
CA PRO A 99 3.54 12.74 0.12
C PRO A 99 2.32 13.45 -0.45
N VAL A 100 2.31 14.79 -0.42
CA VAL A 100 1.19 15.60 -0.93
C VAL A 100 0.99 15.36 -2.43
N ILE A 101 2.07 15.34 -3.20
CA ILE A 101 2.02 15.08 -4.65
C ILE A 101 1.45 13.69 -4.94
N ILE A 102 1.84 12.67 -4.17
CA ILE A 102 1.36 11.30 -4.38
C ILE A 102 -0.13 11.17 -4.08
N VAL A 103 -0.61 11.81 -3.02
CA VAL A 103 -2.05 11.82 -2.70
C VAL A 103 -2.86 12.48 -3.82
N ILE A 104 -2.37 13.57 -4.40
CA ILE A 104 -3.01 14.22 -5.56
C ILE A 104 -3.05 13.27 -6.75
N ALA A 105 -1.96 12.56 -7.04
CA ALA A 105 -1.88 11.58 -8.12
C ALA A 105 -2.87 10.42 -7.95
N LEU A 106 -3.19 10.03 -6.71
CA LEU A 106 -4.22 9.04 -6.38
C LEU A 106 -5.64 9.62 -6.44
N ALA A 107 -5.84 10.87 -6.04
CA ALA A 107 -7.16 11.49 -5.99
C ALA A 107 -7.80 11.60 -7.38
N ILE A 108 -7.01 11.93 -8.42
CA ILE A 108 -7.52 12.12 -9.78
C ILE A 108 -8.22 10.86 -10.35
N PRO A 109 -7.59 9.67 -10.40
CA PRO A 109 -8.25 8.47 -10.90
C PRO A 109 -9.41 8.03 -10.00
N THR A 110 -9.30 8.22 -8.68
CA THR A 110 -10.39 7.89 -7.74
C THR A 110 -11.64 8.70 -8.04
N ILE A 111 -11.53 10.02 -8.18
CA ILE A 111 -12.69 10.89 -8.48
C ILE A 111 -13.32 10.49 -9.82
N LYS A 112 -12.49 10.27 -10.86
CA LYS A 112 -12.99 9.84 -12.18
C LYS A 112 -13.75 8.52 -12.10
N ALA A 113 -13.25 7.54 -11.35
CA ALA A 113 -13.89 6.26 -11.20
C ALA A 113 -15.16 6.31 -10.36
N THR A 114 -15.22 7.18 -9.34
CA THR A 114 -16.45 7.46 -8.58
C THR A 114 -17.56 7.95 -9.49
N TYR A 115 -17.31 8.98 -10.30
CA TYR A 115 -18.31 9.48 -11.26
C TYR A 115 -18.67 8.44 -12.32
N ALA A 116 -17.69 7.69 -12.82
CA ALA A 116 -17.95 6.64 -13.81
C ALA A 116 -18.78 5.46 -13.26
N SER A 117 -18.79 5.24 -11.94
CA SER A 117 -19.57 4.17 -11.30
C SER A 117 -21.00 4.59 -10.97
N GLU A 118 -21.27 5.89 -10.87
CA GLU A 118 -22.60 6.45 -10.67
C GLU A 118 -23.41 6.49 -11.98
N GLU A 119 -22.73 6.71 -13.10
CA GLU A 119 -23.36 6.68 -14.42
C GLU A 119 -23.74 5.25 -14.86
N VAL A 120 -24.90 5.12 -15.53
CA VAL A 120 -25.32 3.87 -16.15
C VAL A 120 -24.26 3.44 -17.18
N PRO A 121 -23.77 2.19 -17.15
CA PRO A 121 -22.70 1.74 -18.04
C PRO A 121 -23.02 2.06 -19.50
N LYS A 122 -22.10 2.68 -20.22
CA LYS A 122 -22.33 3.10 -21.62
C LYS A 122 -22.69 1.91 -22.54
N GLU A 123 -22.22 0.71 -22.20
CA GLU A 123 -22.51 -0.54 -22.90
C GLU A 123 -24.00 -0.94 -22.85
N SER A 124 -24.76 -0.52 -21.82
CA SER A 124 -26.19 -0.82 -21.71
C SER A 124 -27.10 0.21 -22.39
N LYS A 125 -26.56 1.32 -22.95
CA LYS A 125 -27.36 2.38 -23.60
C LYS A 125 -28.19 1.89 -24.79
N HIS A 126 -27.79 0.79 -25.44
CA HIS A 126 -28.45 0.24 -26.62
C HIS A 126 -29.40 -0.94 -26.32
N ILE A 127 -29.49 -1.36 -25.04
CA ILE A 127 -30.27 -2.52 -24.61
C ILE A 127 -31.38 -2.01 -23.68
N LYS A 128 -32.62 -2.46 -23.88
CA LYS A 128 -33.71 -2.12 -22.94
C LYS A 128 -33.37 -2.71 -21.56
N PRO A 129 -33.25 -1.90 -20.50
CA PRO A 129 -32.94 -2.41 -19.17
C PRO A 129 -34.10 -3.26 -18.65
N VAL A 130 -33.77 -4.36 -17.96
CA VAL A 130 -34.76 -5.12 -17.20
C VAL A 130 -34.92 -4.45 -15.85
N GLU A 131 -36.12 -4.00 -15.53
CA GLU A 131 -36.43 -3.44 -14.21
C GLU A 131 -36.64 -4.57 -13.20
N ILE A 132 -35.84 -4.59 -12.14
CA ILE A 132 -35.94 -5.54 -11.03
C ILE A 132 -36.13 -4.73 -9.76
N TYR A 133 -37.26 -4.95 -9.08
CA TYR A 133 -37.52 -4.35 -7.77
C TYR A 133 -36.94 -5.28 -6.71
N VAL A 134 -35.95 -4.78 -5.95
CA VAL A 134 -35.33 -5.53 -4.85
C VAL A 134 -35.77 -4.89 -3.54
N THR A 135 -36.46 -5.65 -2.69
CA THR A 135 -36.90 -5.20 -1.37
C THR A 135 -36.11 -5.93 -0.28
N SER A 136 -35.48 -5.17 0.62
CA SER A 136 -34.83 -5.74 1.80
C SER A 136 -35.86 -5.99 2.91
N ALA A 137 -36.19 -7.25 3.17
CA ALA A 137 -36.96 -7.68 4.34
C ALA A 137 -36.02 -8.20 5.44
N ASN A 138 -36.53 -8.41 6.66
CA ASN A 138 -35.70 -8.90 7.75
C ASN A 138 -35.16 -10.31 7.42
N TRP A 139 -33.84 -10.41 7.25
CA TRP A 139 -33.10 -11.61 6.81
C TRP A 139 -33.45 -12.19 5.42
N LYS A 140 -34.12 -11.45 4.54
CA LYS A 140 -34.48 -11.92 3.19
C LYS A 140 -34.43 -10.80 2.16
N TRP A 141 -34.02 -11.15 0.94
CA TRP A 141 -34.17 -10.31 -0.24
C TRP A 141 -35.40 -10.80 -1.01
N LEU A 142 -36.34 -9.90 -1.29
CA LEU A 142 -37.56 -10.14 -2.07
C LEU A 142 -37.46 -9.46 -3.43
#